data_AF-A0A2E0SI84-F1
#
_entry.id   AF-A0A2E0SI84-F1
#
_cell.length_a   1.000
_cell.length_b   1.000
_cell.length_c   1.000
_cell.angle_alpha   90.00
_cell.angle_beta   90.00
_cell.angle_gamma   90.00
#
_symmetry.space_group_name_H-M   'P 1'
#
loop_
_entity.id
_entity.type
_entity.pdbx_description
1 polymer ?
#
loop_
_entity_poly.entity_id
_entity_poly.type
_entity_poly.pdbx_seq_one_letter_code
_entity_poly.pdbx_strand_id
1 'polypeptide(L)'
;MKNTLYHEIEMLLTMIKKIRLQSEQAEIYTELLRELSTEISDSGLLNQTTILGEFLLSRSYASEDFSDSAQALQAAFLVPGGIGVIFWDALEFSNIRDSREGMLKEAIQHFVPFHKLQPALQGLLLPHIRSLFDAFRRHIDVYEHRHVSE
;
A
#
# COMPACT_ATOMS: atom_id res chain seq x y z
N MET A 1 14.81 12.53 38.97
CA MET A 1 15.10 11.32 38.16
C MET A 1 13.95 10.30 38.14
N LYS A 2 13.43 9.79 39.28
CA LYS A 2 12.32 8.82 39.26
C LYS A 2 11.01 9.31 38.60
N ASN A 3 10.67 10.60 38.75
CA ASN A 3 9.47 11.20 38.11
C ASN A 3 9.56 11.31 36.58
N THR A 4 10.76 11.47 36.02
CA THR A 4 10.94 11.63 34.57
C THR A 4 10.73 10.30 33.84
N LEU A 5 11.29 9.22 34.37
CA LEU A 5 11.13 7.88 33.81
C LEU A 5 9.68 7.39 33.87
N TYR A 6 8.96 7.70 34.97
CA TYR A 6 7.55 7.34 35.11
C TYR A 6 6.69 8.06 34.07
N HIS A 7 6.94 9.35 33.86
CA HIS A 7 6.24 10.14 32.86
C HIS A 7 6.51 9.66 31.42
N GLU A 8 7.77 9.31 31.10
CA GLU A 8 8.13 8.73 29.80
C GLU A 8 7.42 7.40 29.54
N ILE A 9 7.32 6.53 30.54
CA ILE A 9 6.58 5.26 30.44
C ILE A 9 5.09 5.50 30.20
N GLU A 10 4.46 6.45 30.92
CA GLU A 10 3.04 6.78 30.71
C GLU A 10 2.77 7.34 29.32
N MET A 11 3.67 8.19 28.79
CA MET A 11 3.57 8.69 27.42
C MET A 11 3.66 7.56 26.40
N LEU A 12 4.64 6.67 26.55
CA LEU A 12 4.80 5.51 25.66
C LEU A 12 3.57 4.60 25.68
N LEU A 13 3.02 4.31 26.86
CA LEU A 13 1.78 3.52 26.99
C LEU A 13 0.59 4.18 26.29
N THR A 14 0.48 5.51 26.41
CA THR A 14 -0.57 6.28 25.72
C THR A 14 -0.39 6.24 24.20
N MET A 15 0.84 6.39 23.72
CA MET A 15 1.17 6.26 22.30
C MET A 15 0.85 4.86 21.76
N ILE A 16 1.23 3.80 22.49
CA ILE A 16 0.93 2.42 22.11
C ILE A 16 -0.59 2.19 21.99
N LYS A 17 -1.37 2.68 22.95
CA LYS A 17 -2.84 2.59 22.90
C LYS A 17 -3.42 3.31 21.68
N LYS A 18 -2.91 4.51 21.38
CA LYS A 18 -3.36 5.28 20.22
C LYS A 18 -3.03 4.57 18.90
N ILE A 19 -1.80 4.06 18.77
CA ILE A 19 -1.35 3.30 17.59
C ILE A 19 -2.24 2.07 17.39
N ARG A 20 -2.52 1.34 18.48
CA ARG A 20 -3.38 0.15 18.42
C ARG A 20 -4.80 0.48 17.94
N LEU A 21 -5.43 1.52 18.50
CA LEU A 21 -6.76 1.95 18.06
C LEU A 21 -6.78 2.35 16.58
N GLN A 22 -5.74 3.07 16.13
CA GLN A 22 -5.62 3.46 14.73
C GLN A 22 -5.41 2.25 13.80
N SER A 23 -4.67 1.22 14.26
CA SER A 23 -4.51 -0.04 13.53
C SER A 23 -5.82 -0.78 13.38
N GLU A 24 -6.56 -0.96 14.48
CA GLU A 24 -7.86 -1.64 14.49
C GLU A 24 -8.86 -0.95 13.56
N GLN A 25 -8.91 0.40 13.57
CA GLN A 25 -9.75 1.16 12.65
C GLN A 25 -9.32 0.97 11.19
N ALA A 26 -8.01 1.03 10.91
CA ALA A 26 -7.53 0.92 9.55
C ALA A 26 -7.75 -0.48 8.96
N GLU A 27 -7.63 -1.54 9.77
CA GLU A 27 -7.98 -2.90 9.39
C GLU A 27 -9.45 -2.99 8.91
N ILE A 28 -10.39 -2.41 9.67
CA ILE A 28 -11.81 -2.37 9.28
C ILE A 28 -11.99 -1.67 7.93
N TYR A 29 -11.32 -0.54 7.73
CA TYR A 29 -11.41 0.18 6.45
C TYR A 29 -10.81 -0.59 5.29
N THR A 30 -9.70 -1.32 5.49
CA THR A 30 -9.12 -2.13 4.41
C THR A 30 -10.05 -3.22 3.92
N GLU A 31 -10.85 -3.80 4.81
CA GLU A 31 -11.80 -4.84 4.45
C GLU A 31 -12.99 -4.26 3.66
N LEU A 32 -13.59 -3.18 4.15
CA LEU A 32 -14.65 -2.47 3.44
C LEU A 32 -14.20 -2.02 2.04
N LEU A 33 -12.94 -1.59 1.90
CA LEU A 33 -12.37 -1.19 0.61
C LEU A 33 -12.16 -2.38 -0.33
N ARG A 34 -11.85 -3.55 0.20
CA ARG A 34 -11.75 -4.78 -0.60
C ARG A 34 -13.12 -5.18 -1.15
N GLU A 35 -14.15 -5.09 -0.32
CA GLU A 35 -15.55 -5.34 -0.72
C GLU A 35 -15.99 -4.36 -1.82
N LEU A 36 -15.83 -3.05 -1.58
CA LEU A 36 -16.15 -2.01 -2.56
C LEU A 36 -15.37 -2.18 -3.87
N SER A 37 -14.08 -2.50 -3.79
CA SER A 37 -13.26 -2.78 -4.98
C SER A 37 -13.78 -3.98 -5.77
N THR A 38 -14.34 -4.98 -5.09
CA THR A 38 -14.92 -6.16 -5.73
C THR A 38 -16.24 -5.78 -6.40
N GLU A 39 -17.11 -5.05 -5.71
CA GLU A 39 -18.39 -4.56 -6.28
C GLU A 39 -18.19 -3.68 -7.52
N ILE A 40 -17.21 -2.77 -7.48
CA ILE A 40 -16.85 -1.91 -8.62
C ILE A 40 -16.33 -2.73 -9.81
N SER A 41 -15.58 -3.80 -9.53
CA SER A 41 -15.11 -4.72 -10.57
C SER A 41 -16.27 -5.51 -11.16
N ASP A 42 -17.17 -6.01 -10.32
CA ASP A 42 -18.32 -6.82 -10.73
C ASP A 42 -19.35 -5.99 -11.54
N SER A 43 -19.43 -4.69 -11.28
CA SER A 43 -20.26 -3.77 -12.08
C SER A 43 -19.65 -3.46 -13.46
N GLY A 44 -18.42 -3.91 -13.73
CA GLY A 44 -17.69 -3.64 -14.97
C GLY A 44 -17.24 -2.19 -15.17
N LEU A 45 -17.35 -1.34 -14.13
CA LEU A 45 -16.98 0.07 -14.20
C LEU A 45 -15.46 0.26 -14.26
N LEU A 46 -14.73 -0.50 -13.45
CA LEU A 46 -13.27 -0.52 -13.44
C LEU A 46 -12.78 -1.96 -13.39
N ASN A 47 -12.15 -2.41 -14.47
CA ASN A 47 -11.54 -3.73 -14.54
C ASN A 47 -10.02 -3.59 -14.55
N GLN A 48 -9.33 -4.40 -13.75
CA GLN A 48 -7.86 -4.54 -13.79
C GLN A 48 -7.09 -3.23 -13.59
N THR A 49 -7.61 -2.34 -12.75
CA THR A 49 -6.93 -1.09 -12.45
C THR A 49 -5.87 -1.32 -11.38
N THR A 50 -4.64 -0.88 -11.66
CA THR A 50 -3.53 -0.92 -10.71
C THR A 50 -3.07 0.50 -10.43
N ILE A 51 -3.02 0.86 -9.15
CA ILE A 51 -2.53 2.14 -8.67
C ILE A 51 -1.32 1.88 -7.79
N LEU A 52 -0.18 2.39 -8.24
CA LEU A 52 1.07 2.32 -7.49
C LEU A 52 1.17 3.53 -6.56
N GLY A 53 1.42 3.27 -5.29
CA GLY A 53 1.67 4.27 -4.27
C GLY A 53 3.15 4.49 -4.02
N GLU A 54 3.45 4.99 -2.82
CA GLU A 54 4.82 5.25 -2.38
C GLU A 54 5.59 3.97 -2.07
N PHE A 55 6.92 4.04 -2.20
CA PHE A 55 7.80 2.99 -1.70
C PHE A 55 7.85 3.04 -0.17
N LEU A 56 7.42 1.95 0.47
CA LEU A 56 7.42 1.79 1.92
C LEU A 56 8.83 1.50 2.44
N LEU A 57 9.58 0.73 1.66
CA LEU A 57 10.98 0.42 1.92
C LEU A 57 11.71 0.44 0.59
N SER A 58 12.52 1.48 0.40
CA SER A 58 13.58 1.49 -0.60
C SER A 58 14.90 1.35 0.15
N ARG A 59 15.41 0.12 0.31
CA ARG A 59 16.82 -0.02 0.70
C ARG A 59 17.64 0.41 -0.52
N SER A 60 18.01 1.69 -0.55
CA SER A 60 18.86 2.24 -1.60
C SER A 60 20.33 2.03 -1.27
N TYR A 61 21.03 1.48 -2.25
CA TYR A 61 22.46 1.35 -2.45
C TYR A 61 23.38 2.36 -1.75
N ALA A 62 24.13 1.84 -0.77
CA ALA A 62 25.59 1.97 -0.58
C ALA A 62 25.94 1.18 0.70
N SER A 63 26.85 0.21 0.74
CA SER A 63 28.20 0.22 0.18
C SER A 63 28.83 -1.15 -0.10
N GLU A 64 28.14 -2.29 0.05
CA GLU A 64 28.76 -3.61 -0.13
C GLU A 64 27.77 -4.57 -0.79
N ASP A 65 28.27 -5.27 -1.81
CA ASP A 65 27.69 -6.30 -2.67
C ASP A 65 26.20 -6.63 -2.48
N PHE A 66 25.44 -6.45 -3.57
CA PHE A 66 24.10 -6.99 -3.76
C PHE A 66 24.01 -8.41 -3.17
N SER A 67 23.25 -8.60 -2.10
CA SER A 67 22.65 -9.92 -1.89
C SER A 67 21.46 -10.01 -2.84
N ASP A 68 21.26 -11.17 -3.47
CA ASP A 68 20.12 -11.52 -4.33
C ASP A 68 18.74 -11.46 -3.60
N SER A 69 18.65 -10.74 -2.48
CA SER A 69 17.50 -10.62 -1.60
C SER A 69 17.10 -9.17 -1.29
N ALA A 70 17.70 -8.19 -1.99
CA ALA A 70 17.25 -6.80 -1.89
C ALA A 70 15.84 -6.67 -2.52
N GLN A 71 14.83 -6.46 -1.69
CA GLN A 71 13.45 -6.25 -2.13
C GLN A 71 13.03 -4.80 -1.88
N ALA A 72 12.46 -4.15 -2.89
CA ALA A 72 11.76 -2.89 -2.69
C ALA A 72 10.28 -3.19 -2.41
N LEU A 73 9.73 -2.57 -1.37
CA LEU A 73 8.30 -2.69 -1.06
C LEU A 73 7.59 -1.42 -1.48
N GLN A 74 6.54 -1.57 -2.28
CA GLN A 74 5.72 -0.46 -2.74
C GLN A 74 4.26 -0.66 -2.32
N ALA A 75 3.62 0.39 -1.83
CA ALA A 75 2.19 0.37 -1.55
C ALA A 75 1.41 0.30 -2.88
N ALA A 76 0.29 -0.42 -2.90
CA ALA A 76 -0.53 -0.52 -4.10
C ALA A 76 -2.02 -0.71 -3.79
N PHE A 77 -2.85 -0.32 -4.77
CA PHE A 77 -4.28 -0.60 -4.82
C PHE A 77 -4.60 -1.30 -6.15
N LEU A 78 -5.20 -2.48 -6.09
CA LEU A 78 -5.56 -3.28 -7.26
C LEU A 78 -7.07 -3.52 -7.30
N VAL A 79 -7.63 -3.56 -8.51
CA VAL A 79 -9.03 -3.90 -8.77
C VAL A 79 -9.11 -5.13 -9.69
N PRO A 80 -9.74 -6.25 -9.27
CA PRO A 80 -10.14 -6.56 -7.90
C PRO A 80 -8.91 -7.00 -7.07
N GLY A 81 -8.80 -6.50 -5.85
CA GLY A 81 -7.68 -6.87 -4.98
C GLY A 81 -7.58 -6.04 -3.70
N GLY A 82 -8.09 -4.80 -3.75
CA GLY A 82 -8.04 -3.85 -2.66
C GLY A 82 -6.63 -3.34 -2.42
N ILE A 83 -6.34 -3.02 -1.16
CA ILE A 83 -5.05 -2.46 -0.73
C ILE A 83 -4.05 -3.59 -0.43
N GLY A 84 -2.79 -3.36 -0.78
CA GLY A 84 -1.70 -4.26 -0.42
C GLY A 84 -0.33 -3.66 -0.72
N VAL A 85 0.66 -4.55 -0.83
CA VAL A 85 2.03 -4.18 -1.21
C VAL A 85 2.49 -5.01 -2.38
N ILE A 86 3.42 -4.45 -3.14
CA ILE A 86 4.13 -5.14 -4.21
C ILE A 86 5.56 -5.40 -3.74
N PHE A 87 6.00 -6.63 -3.87
CA PHE A 87 7.39 -7.03 -3.62
C PHE A 87 8.17 -7.02 -4.92
N TRP A 88 9.02 -6.01 -5.07
CA TRP A 88 9.89 -5.89 -6.22
C TRP A 88 11.19 -6.64 -5.98
N ASP A 89 11.49 -7.61 -6.84
CA ASP A 89 12.87 -8.10 -6.97
C ASP A 89 13.75 -6.99 -7.55
N ALA A 90 14.95 -6.78 -6.99
CA ALA A 90 15.82 -5.68 -7.40
C ALA A 90 16.26 -5.77 -8.87
N LEU A 91 16.48 -6.98 -9.40
CA LEU A 91 16.90 -7.19 -10.78
C LEU A 91 15.73 -6.95 -11.73
N GLU A 92 14.56 -7.52 -11.43
CA GLU A 92 13.35 -7.34 -12.22
C GLU A 92 12.93 -5.86 -12.24
N PHE A 93 12.92 -5.22 -11.07
CA PHE A 93 12.60 -3.81 -10.92
C PHE A 93 13.53 -2.91 -11.72
N SER A 94 14.85 -3.16 -11.65
CA SER A 94 15.86 -2.44 -12.45
C SER A 94 15.51 -2.45 -13.94
N ASN A 95 15.04 -3.58 -14.46
CA ASN A 95 14.74 -3.76 -15.88
C ASN A 95 13.44 -3.05 -16.31
N ILE A 96 12.48 -2.90 -15.41
CA ILE A 96 11.14 -2.38 -15.73
C ILE A 96 10.88 -0.96 -15.20
N ARG A 97 11.73 -0.42 -14.30
CA ARG A 97 11.49 0.88 -13.63
C ARG A 97 11.29 2.05 -14.58
N ASP A 98 11.90 1.99 -15.77
CA ASP A 98 11.82 3.06 -16.77
C ASP A 98 10.53 2.96 -17.63
N SER A 99 9.77 1.86 -17.49
CA SER A 99 8.51 1.63 -18.18
C SER A 99 7.35 1.57 -17.20
N ARG A 100 6.55 2.64 -17.14
CA ARG A 100 5.33 2.66 -16.30
C ARG A 100 4.37 1.53 -16.64
N GLU A 101 4.19 1.22 -17.91
CA GLU A 101 3.34 0.12 -18.36
C GLU A 101 3.91 -1.24 -17.92
N GLY A 102 5.23 -1.43 -18.04
CA GLY A 102 5.93 -2.61 -17.55
C GLY A 102 5.74 -2.80 -16.04
N MET A 103 5.92 -1.72 -15.26
CA MET A 103 5.67 -1.76 -13.82
C MET A 103 4.21 -2.14 -13.48
N LEU A 104 3.23 -1.55 -14.15
CA LEU A 104 1.81 -1.85 -13.87
C LEU A 104 1.45 -3.30 -14.19
N LYS A 105 2.01 -3.87 -15.26
CA LYS A 105 1.78 -5.26 -15.65
C LYS A 105 2.40 -6.23 -14.64
N GLU A 106 3.61 -5.95 -14.20
CA GLU A 106 4.34 -6.86 -13.30
C GLU A 106 3.85 -6.74 -11.85
N ALA A 107 3.42 -5.55 -11.45
CA ALA A 107 2.82 -5.28 -10.14
C ALA A 107 1.77 -6.31 -9.72
N ILE A 108 0.94 -6.77 -10.65
CA ILE A 108 -0.14 -7.73 -10.40
C ILE A 108 0.42 -9.07 -9.91
N GLN A 109 1.55 -9.51 -10.48
CA GLN A 109 2.15 -10.81 -10.15
C GLN A 109 2.79 -10.83 -8.76
N HIS A 110 3.27 -9.67 -8.30
CA HIS A 110 3.98 -9.52 -7.03
C HIS A 110 3.12 -8.89 -5.91
N PHE A 111 1.82 -8.69 -6.18
CA PHE A 111 0.91 -8.08 -5.24
C PHE A 111 0.51 -9.03 -4.11
N VAL A 112 0.63 -8.56 -2.87
CA VAL A 112 0.15 -9.24 -1.68
C VAL A 112 -0.89 -8.35 -0.98
N PRO A 113 -2.15 -8.80 -0.85
CA PRO A 113 -3.21 -8.00 -0.24
C PRO A 113 -2.98 -7.83 1.26
N PHE A 114 -3.49 -6.73 1.83
CA PHE A 114 -3.26 -6.31 3.21
C PHE A 114 -3.53 -7.41 4.25
N HIS A 115 -4.63 -8.16 4.11
CA HIS A 115 -5.00 -9.23 5.04
C HIS A 115 -4.04 -10.43 5.03
N LYS A 116 -3.17 -10.56 4.02
CA LYS A 116 -2.12 -11.59 3.94
C LYS A 116 -0.75 -11.10 4.41
N LEU A 117 -0.63 -9.81 4.74
CA LEU A 117 0.64 -9.25 5.18
C LEU A 117 0.93 -9.60 6.64
N GLN A 118 2.23 -9.71 6.95
CA GLN A 118 2.68 -9.80 8.33
C GLN A 118 2.35 -8.47 9.07
N PRO A 119 2.05 -8.51 10.38
CA PRO A 119 1.65 -7.31 11.13
C PRO A 119 2.60 -6.12 11.01
N ALA A 120 3.91 -6.38 10.93
CA ALA A 120 4.90 -5.32 10.74
C ALA A 120 4.72 -4.59 9.39
N LEU A 121 4.44 -5.33 8.32
CA LEU A 121 4.19 -4.76 6.99
C LEU A 121 2.83 -4.07 6.90
N GLN A 122 1.83 -4.61 7.59
CA GLN A 122 0.54 -3.93 7.74
C GLN A 122 0.76 -2.55 8.36
N GLY A 123 1.46 -2.50 9.51
CA GLY A 123 1.80 -1.26 10.18
C GLY A 123 2.57 -0.26 9.31
N LEU A 124 3.45 -0.74 8.43
CA LEU A 124 4.14 0.10 7.44
C LEU A 124 3.22 0.63 6.36
N LEU A 125 2.22 -0.15 5.92
CA LEU A 125 1.29 0.28 4.87
C LEU A 125 0.22 1.24 5.39
N LEU A 126 -0.19 1.11 6.66
CA LEU A 126 -1.29 1.89 7.25
C LEU A 126 -1.24 3.40 6.97
N PRO A 127 -0.11 4.11 7.15
CA PRO A 127 -0.03 5.54 6.90
C PRO A 127 -0.29 5.95 5.45
N HIS A 128 -0.10 5.03 4.50
CA HIS A 128 -0.20 5.29 3.06
C HIS A 128 -1.57 4.96 2.47
N ILE A 129 -2.43 4.26 3.23
CA ILE A 129 -3.78 3.86 2.80
C ILE A 129 -4.58 5.06 2.28
N ARG A 130 -4.55 6.18 3.02
CA ARG A 130 -5.29 7.38 2.63
C ARG A 130 -4.82 7.91 1.27
N SER A 131 -3.51 7.95 1.04
CA SER A 131 -2.95 8.44 -0.22
C SER A 131 -3.33 7.57 -1.42
N LEU A 132 -3.38 6.24 -1.23
CA LEU A 132 -3.85 5.29 -2.23
C LEU A 132 -5.33 5.53 -2.56
N PHE A 133 -6.14 5.79 -1.53
CA PHE A 133 -7.56 6.09 -1.72
C PHE A 133 -7.79 7.39 -2.49
N ASP A 134 -7.04 8.44 -2.15
CA ASP A 134 -7.09 9.71 -2.88
C ASP A 134 -6.62 9.56 -4.34
N ALA A 135 -5.69 8.64 -4.62
CA ALA A 135 -5.30 8.28 -5.98
C ALA A 135 -6.40 7.50 -6.71
N PHE A 136 -7.06 6.56 -6.04
CA PHE A 136 -8.18 5.80 -6.59
C PHE A 136 -9.38 6.68 -6.93
N ARG A 137 -9.78 7.58 -6.03
CA ARG A 137 -10.86 8.54 -6.29
C ARG A 137 -10.58 9.38 -7.53
N ARG A 138 -9.37 9.92 -7.66
CA ARG A 138 -8.97 10.68 -8.86
C ARG A 138 -9.06 9.84 -10.13
N HIS A 139 -8.78 8.54 -10.04
CA HIS A 139 -8.88 7.64 -11.18
C HIS A 139 -10.35 7.38 -11.60
N ILE A 140 -11.26 7.25 -10.63
CA ILE A 140 -12.71 7.18 -10.89
C ILE A 140 -13.22 8.49 -11.50
N ASP A 141 -12.86 9.63 -10.91
CA ASP A 141 -13.32 10.95 -11.38
C ASP A 141 -12.99 11.15 -12.87
N VAL A 142 -11.77 10.79 -13.30
CA VAL A 142 -11.35 10.88 -14.71
C VAL A 142 -12.16 9.93 -15.61
N TYR A 143 -12.56 8.76 -15.11
CA TYR A 143 -13.32 7.78 -15.87
C TYR A 143 -14.76 8.26 -16.13
N GLU A 144 -15.42 8.83 -15.11
CA GLU A 144 -16.78 9.38 -15.22
C GLU A 144 -16.84 10.54 -16.22
N HIS A 145 -15.88 11.46 -16.20
CA HIS A 145 -15.86 12.60 -17.13
C HIS A 145 -15.69 12.19 -18.60
N ARG A 146 -15.05 11.03 -18.87
CA ARG A 146 -14.90 10.51 -20.23
C ARG A 146 -16.17 9.85 -20.76
N HIS A 147 -16.99 9.25 -19.89
CA HIS A 147 -18.22 8.55 -20.28
C HIS A 147 -19.45 9.46 -20.40
N VAL A 148 -19.40 10.69 -19.89
CA VAL A 148 -20.49 11.68 -20.01
C VAL A 148 -20.38 12.52 -21.30
N SER A 149 -19.28 12.38 -22.06
CA SER A 149 -19.03 13.16 -23.29
C SER A 149 -19.36 12.42 -24.59
N GLU A 150 -19.98 11.23 -24.52
CA GLU A 150 -20.52 10.46 -25.65
C GLU A 150 -22.06 10.44 -25.63
#